data_AF-A0A0J8WLR5-F1
#
_entry.id   AF-A0A0J8WLR5-F1
#
_cell.length_a   1.000
_cell.length_b   1.000
_cell.length_c   1.000
_cell.angle_alpha   90.00
_cell.angle_beta   90.00
_cell.angle_gamma   90.00
#
_symmetry.space_group_name_H-M   'P 1'
#
loop_
_entity.id
_entity.type
_entity.pdbx_description
1 polymer ?
#
loop_
_entity_poly.entity_id
_entity_poly.type
_entity_poly.pdbx_seq_one_letter_code
_entity_poly.pdbx_strand_id
1 'polypeptide(L)'
;MPQVSPRQSDAAQSFTSWVNNLDAADRDAMTRRTTGEAVDRWRTETGASREAQEHVIGMLADGIIALQDDGLWKNWAWSVDQ
;
A
#
# COMPACT_ATOMS: atom_id res chain seq x y z
N MET A 1 -16.75 3.04 2.21
CA MET A 1 -15.29 2.97 2.39
C MET A 1 -15.04 2.12 3.63
N PRO A 2 -14.16 1.11 3.57
CA PRO A 2 -13.85 0.25 4.72
C PRO A 2 -13.20 1.05 5.86
N GLN A 3 -13.74 0.91 7.08
CA GLN A 3 -13.17 1.51 8.28
C GLN A 3 -12.03 0.63 8.81
N VAL A 4 -10.87 1.23 9.03
CA VAL A 4 -9.68 0.55 9.56
C VAL A 4 -9.13 1.32 10.78
N SER A 5 -8.21 0.69 11.52
CA SER A 5 -7.51 1.38 12.60
C SER A 5 -6.59 2.50 12.06
N PRO A 6 -6.24 3.52 12.88
CA PRO A 6 -5.33 4.58 12.46
C PRO A 6 -4.00 4.06 11.90
N ARG A 7 -3.40 3.05 12.55
CA ARG A 7 -2.14 2.43 12.09
C ARG A 7 -2.27 1.75 10.73
N GLN A 8 -3.41 1.11 10.45
CA GLN A 8 -3.68 0.53 9.13
C GLN A 8 -3.84 1.63 8.08
N SER A 9 -4.55 2.72 8.42
CA SER A 9 -4.69 3.88 7.55
C SER A 9 -3.33 4.50 7.21
N ASP A 10 -2.47 4.71 8.22
CA ASP A 10 -1.11 5.25 8.04
C ASP A 10 -0.24 4.35 7.16
N ALA A 11 -0.31 3.03 7.39
CA ALA A 11 0.43 2.06 6.58
C ALA A 11 -0.07 2.05 5.12
N ALA A 12 -1.38 2.11 4.88
CA ALA A 12 -1.96 2.19 3.54
C ALA A 12 -1.54 3.48 2.83
N GLN A 13 -1.60 4.61 3.51
CA GLN A 13 -1.23 5.90 2.96
C GLN A 13 0.26 5.96 2.65
N SER A 14 1.11 5.45 3.54
CA SER A 14 2.56 5.38 3.33
C SER A 14 2.92 4.50 2.13
N PHE A 15 2.35 3.29 2.03
CA PHE A 15 2.57 2.39 0.91
C PHE A 15 2.13 2.99 -0.43
N THR A 16 0.89 3.50 -0.51
CA THR A 16 0.36 4.08 -1.75
C THR A 16 1.08 5.35 -2.16
N SER A 17 1.50 6.17 -1.19
CA SER A 17 2.34 7.35 -1.47
C SER A 17 3.70 6.94 -2.03
N TRP A 18 4.37 5.97 -1.42
CA TRP A 18 5.68 5.49 -1.89
C TRP A 18 5.61 4.99 -3.34
N VAL A 19 4.70 4.05 -3.64
CA VAL A 19 4.62 3.47 -4.99
C VAL A 19 4.24 4.49 -6.07
N ASN A 20 3.37 5.46 -5.73
CA ASN A 20 2.96 6.50 -6.68
C ASN A 20 4.04 7.57 -6.90
N ASN A 21 5.01 7.71 -5.99
CA ASN A 21 6.17 8.60 -6.15
C ASN A 21 7.38 7.93 -6.80
N LEU A 22 7.35 6.61 -7.04
CA LEU A 22 8.34 5.95 -7.89
C LEU A 22 8.26 6.52 -9.32
N ASP A 23 9.38 6.47 -10.05
CA ASP A 23 9.36 6.76 -11.47
C ASP A 23 8.47 5.75 -12.23
N ALA A 24 8.08 6.12 -13.45
CA ALA A 24 7.12 5.33 -14.22
C ALA A 24 7.61 3.90 -14.50
N ALA A 25 8.91 3.68 -14.68
CA ALA A 25 9.46 2.35 -14.95
C ALA A 25 9.46 1.48 -13.69
N ASP A 26 9.88 2.04 -12.55
CA ASP A 26 9.84 1.33 -11.26
C ASP A 26 8.40 1.02 -10.82
N ARG A 27 7.45 1.94 -11.07
CA ARG A 27 6.04 1.73 -10.75
C ARG A 27 5.42 0.63 -11.61
N ASP A 28 5.67 0.63 -12.92
CA ASP A 28 5.24 -0.45 -13.82
C ASP A 28 5.89 -1.79 -13.45
N ALA A 29 7.13 -1.78 -12.96
CA ALA A 29 7.74 -2.99 -12.40
C ALA A 29 6.99 -3.46 -11.13
N MET A 30 6.52 -2.55 -10.27
CA MET A 30 5.74 -2.92 -9.07
C MET A 30 4.38 -3.53 -9.39
N THR A 31 3.69 -3.07 -10.44
CA THR A 31 2.37 -3.63 -10.83
C THR A 31 2.46 -5.05 -11.38
N ARG A 32 3.63 -5.43 -11.92
CA ARG A 32 3.90 -6.76 -12.49
C ARG A 32 4.44 -7.76 -11.47
N ARG A 33 4.91 -7.29 -10.31
CA ARG A 33 5.39 -8.14 -9.22
C ARG A 33 4.24 -8.71 -8.41
N THR A 34 4.54 -9.74 -7.63
CA THR A 34 3.57 -10.19 -6.63
C THR A 34 3.38 -9.11 -5.56
N THR A 35 2.18 -9.06 -4.99
CA THR A 35 1.83 -8.17 -3.88
C THR A 35 2.85 -8.23 -2.74
N GLY A 36 3.37 -9.42 -2.42
CA GLY A 36 4.37 -9.61 -1.36
C GLY A 36 5.72 -8.94 -1.65
N GLU A 37 6.20 -9.00 -2.88
CA GLU A 37 7.48 -8.39 -3.28
C GLU A 37 7.41 -6.86 -3.28
N ALA A 38 6.28 -6.29 -3.71
CA ALA A 38 6.08 -4.83 -3.68
C ALA A 38 6.07 -4.31 -2.24
N VAL A 39 5.39 -5.00 -1.33
CA VAL A 39 5.31 -4.62 0.09
C VAL A 39 6.64 -4.83 0.80
N ASP A 40 7.40 -5.89 0.50
CA ASP A 40 8.72 -6.09 1.11
C ASP A 40 9.75 -5.05 0.65
N ARG A 41 9.72 -4.66 -0.64
CA ARG A 41 10.53 -3.55 -1.15
C ARG A 41 10.19 -2.24 -0.45
N TRP A 42 8.90 -1.90 -0.39
CA TRP A 42 8.41 -0.72 0.34
C TRP A 42 8.91 -0.70 1.79
N ARG A 43 8.76 -1.81 2.52
CA ARG A 43 9.20 -1.94 3.92
C ARG A 43 10.69 -1.68 4.05
N THR A 44 11.49 -2.27 3.16
CA THR A 44 12.96 -2.14 3.17
C THR A 44 13.40 -0.72 2.88
N GLU A 45 12.78 -0.04 1.91
CA GLU A 45 13.16 1.32 1.50
C GLU A 45 12.67 2.41 2.47
N THR A 46 11.49 2.23 3.06
CA THR A 46 10.89 3.22 3.96
C THR A 46 11.19 2.98 5.44
N GLY A 47 11.71 1.80 5.79
CA GLY A 47 11.91 1.38 7.18
C GLY A 47 10.60 1.04 7.92
N ALA A 48 9.51 0.76 7.19
CA ALA A 48 8.23 0.40 7.80
C ALA A 48 8.36 -0.87 8.67
N SER A 49 7.51 -0.97 9.70
CA SER A 49 7.51 -2.13 10.59
C SER A 49 6.94 -3.37 9.90
N ARG A 50 7.25 -4.55 10.46
CA ARG A 50 6.63 -5.81 10.01
C ARG A 50 5.12 -5.82 10.20
N GLU A 51 4.63 -5.22 11.29
CA GLU A 51 3.19 -5.02 11.53
C GLU A 51 2.54 -4.20 10.41
N ALA A 52 3.20 -3.11 9.97
CA ALA A 52 2.70 -2.30 8.85
C ALA A 52 2.69 -3.08 7.52
N GLN A 53 3.69 -3.92 7.28
CA GLN A 53 3.69 -4.85 6.14
C GLN A 53 2.49 -5.82 6.18
N GLU A 54 2.22 -6.44 7.33
CA GLU A 54 1.08 -7.37 7.49
C GLU A 54 -0.26 -6.66 7.26
N HIS A 55 -0.41 -5.43 7.76
CA HIS A 55 -1.59 -4.60 7.47
C HIS A 55 -1.78 -4.33 5.98
N VAL A 56 -0.72 -3.91 5.28
CA VAL A 56 -0.79 -3.61 3.84
C VAL A 56 -1.13 -4.85 3.03
N ILE A 57 -0.53 -6.01 3.36
CA ILE A 57 -0.86 -7.29 2.71
C ILE A 57 -2.34 -7.63 2.90
N GLY A 58 -2.88 -7.49 4.11
CA GLY A 58 -4.30 -7.72 4.38
C GLY A 58 -5.20 -6.80 3.55
N MET A 59 -4.89 -5.50 3.53
CA MET A 59 -5.66 -4.52 2.76
C MET A 59 -5.59 -4.74 1.24
N LEU A 60 -4.48 -5.28 0.72
CA LEU A 60 -4.36 -5.67 -0.68
C LEU A 60 -5.22 -6.90 -1.00
N ALA A 61 -5.25 -7.88 -0.09
CA ALA A 61 -6.11 -9.07 -0.22
C ALA A 61 -7.60 -8.73 -0.16
N ASP A 62 -7.97 -7.76 0.68
CA ASP A 62 -9.35 -7.29 0.85
C ASP A 62 -9.80 -6.28 -0.24
N GLY A 63 -8.91 -5.92 -1.17
CA GLY A 63 -9.19 -4.91 -2.20
C GLY A 63 -9.34 -3.48 -1.67
N ILE A 64 -8.91 -3.22 -0.44
CA ILE A 64 -8.87 -1.89 0.19
C ILE A 64 -7.74 -1.03 -0.38
N ILE A 65 -6.66 -1.67 -0.82
CA ILE A 65 -5.63 -1.06 -1.66
C ILE A 65 -5.67 -1.78 -3.01
N ALA A 66 -5.78 -1.05 -4.12
CA ALA A 66 -5.73 -1.67 -5.44
C ALA A 66 -5.14 -0.76 -6.50
N LEU A 67 -4.60 -1.39 -7.55
CA LEU A 67 -4.18 -0.73 -8.78
C LEU A 67 -5.42 -0.28 -9.57
N GLN A 68 -5.37 0.94 -10.10
CA GLN A 68 -6.40 1.51 -10.95
C GLN A 68 -5.99 1.44 -12.42
N ASP A 69 -6.95 1.65 -13.33
CA ASP A 69 -6.73 1.66 -14.78
C ASP A 69 -5.75 2.75 -15.24
N ASP A 70 -5.58 3.82 -14.45
CA ASP A 70 -4.60 4.88 -14.67
C ASP A 70 -3.16 4.53 -14.23
N GLY A 71 -2.96 3.31 -13.73
CA GLY A 71 -1.66 2.82 -13.26
C GLY A 71 -1.28 3.33 -11.87
N LEU A 72 -2.19 4.00 -11.14
CA LEU A 72 -1.97 4.46 -9.78
C LEU A 72 -2.55 3.48 -8.76
N TRP A 73 -1.85 3.35 -7.63
CA TRP A 73 -2.37 2.62 -6.48
C TRP A 73 -3.25 3.54 -5.65
N LYS A 74 -4.49 3.13 -5.41
CA LYS A 74 -5.41 3.83 -4.50
C LYS A 74 -5.61 3.04 -3.23
N ASN A 75 -5.78 3.76 -2.12
CA ASN A 75 -6.28 3.21 -0.87
C ASN A 75 -7.69 3.77 -0.61
N TRP A 76 -8.57 2.92 -0.10
CA TRP A 76 -9.90 3.30 0.41
C TRP A 76 -10.00 3.10 1.93
N ALA A 77 -8.87 2.86 2.58
CA ALA A 77 -8.74 2.79 4.02
C ALA A 77 -9.11 4.16 4.62
N TRP A 78 -10.12 4.19 5.48
CA TRP A 78 -10.48 5.39 6.21
C TRP A 78 -10.39 5.12 7.71
N SER A 79 -9.61 5.95 8.41
CA SER A 79 -9.53 5.89 9.87
C SER A 79 -10.84 6.39 10.47
N VAL A 80 -11.38 5.65 11.43
CA VAL A 80 -12.33 6.21 12.39
C VAL A 80 -11.55 7.10 13.35
N ASP A 81 -11.84 8.41 13.36
CA ASP A 81 -11.46 9.30 14.48
C ASP A 81 -11.97 8.66 15.79
N GLN A 82 -11.09 8.53 16.79
CA GLN A 82 -11.53 8.23 18.15
C GLN A 82 -12.06 9.49 18.82
#